data_AF-A0A7S1EF43-F1
#
_entry.id   AF-A0A7S1EF43-F1
#
_cell.length_a   1.000
_cell.length_b   1.000
_cell.length_c   1.000
_cell.angle_alpha   90.00
_cell.angle_beta   90.00
_cell.angle_gamma   90.00
#
_symmetry.space_group_name_H-M   'P 1'
#
loop_
_entity.id
_entity.type
_entity.pdbx_description
1 polymer ?
#
loop_
_entity_poly.entity_id
_entity_poly.type
_entity_poly.pdbx_seq_one_letter_code
_entity_poly.pdbx_strand_id
1 'polypeptide(L)'
;PANASLTAEAGCVLAEVQQAAAAAGLLFPLSLAAEGSCTLGGNLATNAGGTQVLRYGNARDLCLGLEVVTANGEVWHGLSGLRKDNTGYDLRGLFIGSE
;
A
#
# COMPACT_ATOMS: atom_id res chain seq x y z
N PRO A 1 13.47 -8.89 10.37
CA PRO A 1 12.04 -9.02 10.74
C PRO A 1 11.36 -10.16 9.96
N ALA A 2 10.59 -11.03 10.63
CA ALA A 2 10.14 -12.30 10.05
C ALA A 2 9.24 -12.16 8.79
N ASN A 3 8.51 -11.05 8.64
CA ASN A 3 7.57 -10.88 7.52
C ASN A 3 7.95 -9.78 6.50
N ALA A 4 8.85 -8.85 6.84
CA ALA A 4 9.22 -7.69 6.01
C ALA A 4 7.99 -6.93 5.44
N SER A 5 7.01 -6.64 6.31
CA SER A 5 5.81 -5.86 6.02
C SER A 5 5.81 -4.57 6.84
N LEU A 6 5.17 -3.53 6.34
CA LEU A 6 4.96 -2.25 7.01
C LEU A 6 3.46 -1.94 7.05
N THR A 7 2.98 -1.44 8.18
CA THR A 7 1.64 -0.89 8.35
C THR A 7 1.76 0.60 8.62
N ALA A 8 1.02 1.42 7.89
CA ALA A 8 1.06 2.88 7.98
C ALA A 8 -0.32 3.45 7.68
N GLU A 9 -0.56 4.68 8.12
CA GLU A 9 -1.80 5.40 7.85
C GLU A 9 -1.86 5.86 6.38
N ALA A 10 -3.08 6.00 5.86
CA ALA A 10 -3.31 6.43 4.47
C ALA A 10 -2.72 7.81 4.16
N GLY A 11 -2.59 8.68 5.17
CA GLY A 11 -2.03 10.03 5.05
C GLY A 11 -0.50 10.10 5.01
N CYS A 12 0.22 9.01 5.29
CA CYS A 12 1.68 9.03 5.31
C CYS A 12 2.25 9.37 3.93
N VAL A 13 3.22 10.29 3.89
CA VAL A 13 3.91 10.67 2.66
C VAL A 13 4.83 9.54 2.21
N LEU A 14 4.86 9.25 0.91
CA LEU A 14 5.65 8.14 0.35
C LEU A 14 7.14 8.23 0.75
N ALA A 15 7.74 9.42 0.67
CA ALA A 15 9.13 9.64 1.07
C ALA A 15 9.39 9.28 2.55
N GLU A 16 8.47 9.58 3.46
CA GLU A 16 8.61 9.26 4.89
C GLU A 16 8.56 7.74 5.12
N VAL A 17 7.68 7.04 4.40
CA VAL A 17 7.56 5.58 4.44
C VAL A 17 8.82 4.91 3.91
N GLN A 18 9.38 5.43 2.81
CA GLN A 18 10.66 4.97 2.27
C GLN A 18 11.80 5.18 3.27
N GLN A 19 11.87 6.34 3.93
CA GLN A 19 12.86 6.63 4.97
C GLN A 19 12.72 5.68 6.17
N ALA A 20 11.50 5.40 6.63
CA ALA A 20 11.23 4.46 7.71
C ALA A 20 11.69 3.04 7.35
N ALA A 21 11.42 2.59 6.11
CA ALA A 21 11.92 1.31 5.62
C ALA A 21 13.45 1.27 5.56
N ALA A 22 14.09 2.33 5.03
CA ALA A 22 15.53 2.45 4.92
C ALA A 22 16.23 2.43 6.29
N ALA A 23 15.66 3.10 7.29
CA ALA A 23 16.15 3.08 8.68
C ALA A 23 16.11 1.66 9.28
N ALA A 24 15.20 0.80 8.82
CA ALA A 24 15.12 -0.61 9.19
C ALA A 24 15.99 -1.54 8.30
N GLY A 25 16.80 -0.97 7.39
CA GLY A 25 17.62 -1.73 6.45
C GLY A 25 16.81 -2.42 5.34
N LEU A 26 15.60 -1.93 5.07
CA LEU A 26 14.67 -2.45 4.05
C LEU A 26 14.43 -1.41 2.96
N LEU A 27 13.88 -1.87 1.84
CA LEU A 27 13.47 -1.02 0.71
C LEU A 27 11.94 -1.04 0.61
N PHE A 28 11.31 0.14 0.62
CA PHE A 28 9.96 0.30 0.11
C PHE A 28 10.05 0.72 -1.38
N PRO A 29 9.68 -0.15 -2.33
CA PRO A 29 10.15 -0.03 -3.71
C PRO A 29 9.32 0.90 -4.60
N LEU A 30 8.15 1.36 -4.16
CA LEU A 30 7.34 2.30 -4.93
C LEU A 30 8.05 3.66 -4.99
N SER A 31 8.35 4.14 -6.20
CA SER A 31 9.00 5.45 -6.41
C SER A 31 8.45 6.11 -7.66
N LEU A 32 8.09 7.38 -7.51
CA LEU A 32 7.41 8.20 -8.50
C LEU A 32 7.75 9.68 -8.26
N ALA A 33 7.61 10.52 -9.28
CA ALA A 33 8.12 11.90 -9.24
C ALA A 33 7.51 12.76 -8.13
N ALA A 34 6.31 12.41 -7.64
CA ALA A 34 5.59 13.11 -6.58
C ALA A 34 5.86 12.53 -5.17
N GLU A 35 6.90 11.71 -4.97
CA GLU A 35 7.14 10.99 -3.71
C GLU A 35 7.25 11.87 -2.46
N GLY A 36 7.65 13.14 -2.63
CA GLY A 36 7.70 14.13 -1.55
C GLY A 36 6.35 14.72 -1.11
N SER A 37 5.25 14.43 -1.81
CA SER A 37 3.93 14.97 -1.49
C SER A 37 2.78 13.98 -1.63
N CYS A 38 2.92 12.92 -2.44
CA CYS A 38 1.89 11.90 -2.56
C CYS A 38 1.79 11.07 -1.27
N THR A 39 0.57 10.68 -0.94
CA THR A 39 0.29 9.84 0.24
C THR A 39 0.14 8.38 -0.16
N LEU A 40 0.34 7.46 0.79
CA LEU A 40 0.09 6.03 0.56
C LEU A 40 -1.35 5.75 0.12
N GLY A 41 -2.33 6.42 0.73
CA GLY A 41 -3.74 6.29 0.38
C GLY A 41 -4.02 6.71 -1.06
N GLY A 42 -3.48 7.85 -1.50
CA GLY A 42 -3.61 8.30 -2.89
C GLY A 42 -2.93 7.37 -3.88
N ASN A 43 -1.75 6.83 -3.53
CA ASN A 43 -1.05 5.86 -4.36
C ASN A 43 -1.83 4.55 -4.52
N LEU A 44 -2.52 4.10 -3.47
CA LEU A 44 -3.38 2.92 -3.52
C LEU A 44 -4.66 3.18 -4.29
N ALA A 45 -5.34 4.31 -4.03
CA ALA A 45 -6.58 4.70 -4.72
C ALA A 45 -6.38 4.76 -6.24
N THR A 46 -5.26 5.33 -6.70
CA THR A 46 -4.93 5.48 -8.13
C THR A 46 -4.22 4.27 -8.75
N ASN A 47 -3.95 3.23 -7.95
CA ASN A 47 -3.06 2.11 -8.32
C ASN A 47 -1.73 2.59 -8.94
N ALA A 48 -1.05 3.48 -8.24
CA ALA A 48 0.13 4.16 -8.73
C ALA A 48 1.20 3.20 -9.24
N GLY A 49 1.72 3.55 -10.42
CA GLY A 49 2.91 2.99 -11.02
C GLY A 49 4.09 3.96 -10.90
N GLY A 50 5.29 3.41 -10.96
CA GLY A 50 6.55 4.12 -10.82
C GLY A 50 7.66 3.54 -11.69
N THR A 51 8.85 4.13 -11.60
CA THR A 51 10.01 3.71 -12.41
C THR A 51 10.43 2.26 -12.16
N GLN A 52 10.09 1.71 -10.98
CA GLN A 52 10.49 0.37 -10.56
C GLN A 52 9.40 -0.70 -10.73
N VAL A 53 8.28 -0.39 -11.41
CA VAL A 53 7.16 -1.32 -11.58
C VAL A 53 7.57 -2.63 -12.25
N LEU A 54 8.49 -2.58 -13.22
CA LEU A 54 8.99 -3.80 -13.89
C LEU A 54 9.66 -4.79 -12.93
N ARG A 55 10.21 -4.31 -11.81
CA ARG A 55 10.91 -5.15 -10.84
C ARG A 55 10.05 -5.53 -9.64
N TYR A 56 9.19 -4.62 -9.16
CA TYR A 56 8.49 -4.77 -7.89
C TYR A 56 6.96 -4.72 -8.00
N GLY A 57 6.41 -4.46 -9.18
CA GLY A 57 4.98 -4.26 -9.37
C GLY A 57 4.50 -2.85 -9.04
N ASN A 58 3.20 -2.64 -9.19
CA ASN A 58 2.51 -1.37 -8.87
C ASN A 58 2.06 -1.33 -7.40
N ALA A 59 1.34 -0.27 -7.00
CA ALA A 59 0.82 -0.14 -5.65
C ALA A 59 -0.05 -1.34 -5.19
N ARG A 60 -0.82 -1.96 -6.10
CA ARG A 60 -1.60 -3.19 -5.81
C ARG A 60 -0.71 -4.35 -5.41
N ASP A 61 0.36 -4.58 -6.17
CA ASP A 61 1.28 -5.70 -5.95
C ASP A 61 2.02 -5.59 -4.61
N LEU A 62 2.17 -4.36 -4.10
CA LEU A 62 2.85 -4.04 -2.84
C LEU A 62 1.92 -4.03 -1.61
N CYS A 63 0.60 -4.09 -1.81
CA CYS A 63 -0.36 -4.00 -0.73
C CYS A 63 -0.72 -5.38 -0.18
N LEU A 64 -0.61 -5.61 1.13
CA LEU A 64 -1.03 -6.87 1.77
C LEU A 64 -2.45 -6.82 2.32
N GLY A 65 -2.93 -5.65 2.72
CA GLY A 65 -4.27 -5.46 3.27
C GLY A 65 -4.59 -3.98 3.45
N LEU A 66 -5.88 -3.66 3.59
CA LEU A 66 -6.40 -2.30 3.74
C LEU A 66 -7.46 -2.25 4.82
N GLU A 67 -7.57 -1.10 5.47
CA GLU A 67 -8.75 -0.71 6.23
C GLU A 67 -9.43 0.43 5.47
N VAL A 68 -10.74 0.31 5.24
CA VAL A 68 -11.49 1.26 4.41
C VAL A 68 -12.78 1.66 5.11
N VAL A 69 -13.06 2.96 5.16
CA VAL A 69 -14.38 3.48 5.54
C VAL A 69 -15.20 3.66 4.27
N THR A 70 -16.34 2.98 4.21
CA THR A 70 -17.25 3.04 3.06
C THR A 70 -18.10 4.31 3.07
N ALA A 71 -18.80 4.59 1.97
CA ALA A 71 -19.73 5.72 1.86
C ALA A 71 -20.87 5.66 2.91
N ASN A 72 -21.21 4.47 3.40
CA ASN A 72 -22.21 4.27 4.45
C ASN A 72 -21.64 4.50 5.87
N GLY A 73 -20.35 4.82 5.99
CA GLY A 73 -19.65 4.99 7.27
C GLY A 73 -19.19 3.68 7.92
N GLU A 74 -19.45 2.53 7.30
CA GLU A 74 -18.98 1.24 7.81
C GLU A 74 -17.48 1.07 7.59
N VAL A 75 -16.78 0.54 8.59
CA VAL A 75 -15.36 0.19 8.48
C VAL A 75 -15.24 -1.25 8.01
N TRP A 76 -14.61 -1.43 6.85
CA TRP A 76 -14.18 -2.74 6.38
C TRP A 76 -12.74 -3.01 6.85
N HIS A 77 -12.58 -4.04 7.69
CA HIS A 77 -11.30 -4.45 8.25
C HIS A 77 -10.67 -5.56 7.39
N GLY A 78 -9.84 -5.18 6.42
CA GLY A 78 -9.06 -6.10 5.58
C GLY A 78 -7.56 -6.03 5.85
N LEU A 79 -7.13 -5.39 6.94
CA LEU A 79 -5.72 -5.22 7.27
C LEU A 79 -5.11 -6.58 7.69
N SER A 80 -4.17 -7.08 6.89
CA SER A 80 -3.51 -8.37 7.13
C SER A 80 -2.03 -8.30 6.78
N GLY A 81 -1.21 -9.06 7.50
CA GLY A 81 0.20 -9.27 7.19
C GLY A 81 0.46 -10.54 6.36
N LEU A 82 -0.57 -11.32 6.03
CA LEU A 82 -0.38 -12.60 5.33
C LEU A 82 -0.03 -12.37 3.85
N ARG A 83 1.01 -13.06 3.36
CA ARG A 83 1.35 -13.07 1.92
C ARG A 83 0.40 -13.91 1.08
N LYS A 84 -0.25 -14.89 1.70
CA LYS A 84 -1.21 -15.80 1.06
C LYS A 84 -2.40 -15.94 1.98
N ASP A 85 -3.55 -15.49 1.51
CA ASP A 85 -4.82 -15.60 2.19
C ASP A 85 -5.91 -15.87 1.15
N ASN A 86 -6.61 -17.00 1.32
CA ASN A 86 -7.64 -17.48 0.39
C ASN A 86 -9.01 -17.60 1.08
N THR A 87 -9.22 -16.89 2.20
CA THR A 87 -10.50 -16.91 2.91
C THR A 87 -11.49 -15.91 2.31
N GLY A 88 -12.10 -16.29 1.18
CA GLY A 88 -13.11 -15.47 0.49
C GLY A 88 -12.55 -14.68 -0.70
N TYR A 89 -13.24 -13.59 -1.05
CA TYR A 89 -12.88 -12.74 -2.19
C TYR A 89 -11.81 -11.70 -1.82
N ASP A 90 -10.95 -11.35 -2.79
CA ASP A 90 -9.99 -10.26 -2.64
C ASP A 90 -10.69 -8.89 -2.80
N LEU A 91 -11.41 -8.47 -1.76
CA LEU A 91 -12.14 -7.19 -1.73
C LEU A 91 -11.20 -5.98 -1.75
N ARG A 92 -9.96 -6.11 -1.26
CA ARG A 92 -8.92 -5.08 -1.38
C ARG A 92 -8.75 -4.67 -2.84
N GLY A 93 -8.86 -5.63 -3.76
CA GLY A 93 -8.73 -5.37 -5.18
C GLY A 93 -9.75 -4.39 -5.76
N LEU A 94 -10.90 -4.19 -5.11
CA LEU A 94 -11.94 -3.25 -5.52
C LEU A 94 -11.62 -1.80 -5.12
N PHE A 95 -10.87 -1.59 -4.03
CA PHE A 95 -10.51 -0.27 -3.53
C PHE A 95 -9.20 0.25 -4.10
N ILE A 96 -8.28 -0.64 -4.45
CA ILE A 96 -7.04 -0.24 -5.13
C ILE A 96 -7.37 0.06 -6.59
N GLY A 97 -6.98 1.23 -7.09
CA GLY A 97 -7.33 1.67 -8.45
C GLY A 97 -8.78 2.08 -8.60
N SER A 98 -9.49 2.40 -7.50
CA SER A 98 -10.86 2.89 -7.57
C SER A 98 -10.94 4.28 -8.19
N GLU A 99 -9.88 5.09 -8.11
CA GLU A 99 -9.75 6.46 -8.68
C GLU A 99 -8.29 6.94 -8.70
#